data_AF-A0A3E0ISC5-F1
#
_entry.id   AF-A0A3E0ISC5-F1
#
_cell.length_a   1.000
_cell.length_b   1.000
_cell.length_c   1.000
_cell.angle_alpha   90.00
_cell.angle_beta   90.00
_cell.angle_gamma   90.00
#
_symmetry.space_group_name_H-M   'P 1'
#
loop_
_entity.id
_entity.type
_entity.pdbx_description
1 polymer ?
#
loop_
_entity_poly.entity_id
_entity_poly.type
_entity_poly.pdbx_seq_one_letter_code
_entity_poly.pdbx_strand_id
1 'polypeptide(L)'
;MGTFMSNLLGAFLMGFLTSKLQHMLLFNAHVKKGLTTGMLGAFTTFSTFQFELLGLMESHTFNVLFFYFLCSSIFGLLSCCIGFRLGEN
;
A
#
# COMPACT_ATOMS: atom_id res chain seq x y z
N MET A 1 -11.35 -9.15 1.16
CA MET A 1 -10.71 -9.17 -0.17
C MET A 1 -10.48 -7.78 -0.75
N GLY A 2 -11.48 -6.89 -0.72
CA GLY A 2 -11.31 -5.50 -1.20
C GLY A 2 -10.14 -4.76 -0.54
N THR A 3 -10.00 -4.87 0.79
CA THR A 3 -8.94 -4.27 1.60
C THR A 3 -7.53 -4.71 1.19
N PHE A 4 -7.35 -6.01 0.95
CA PHE A 4 -6.07 -6.55 0.50
C PHE A 4 -5.68 -6.02 -0.88
N MET A 5 -6.62 -6.04 -1.84
CA MET A 5 -6.37 -5.55 -3.20
C MET A 5 -6.13 -4.04 -3.23
N SER A 6 -6.89 -3.25 -2.46
CA SER A 6 -6.70 -1.80 -2.39
C SER A 6 -5.34 -1.44 -1.78
N ASN A 7 -4.93 -2.12 -0.70
CA ASN A 7 -3.62 -1.91 -0.09
C ASN A 7 -2.48 -2.33 -1.02
N LEU A 8 -2.63 -3.44 -1.75
CA LEU A 8 -1.63 -3.91 -2.70
C LEU A 8 -1.44 -2.97 -3.90
N LEU A 9 -2.56 -2.56 -4.51
CA LEU A 9 -2.56 -1.59 -5.63
C LEU A 9 -2.05 -0.23 -5.17
N GLY A 10 -2.46 0.22 -3.98
CA GLY A 10 -2.01 1.49 -3.41
C GLY A 10 -0.51 1.50 -3.14
N ALA A 11 0.04 0.39 -2.61
CA ALA A 11 1.47 0.24 -2.41
C ALA A 11 2.25 0.28 -3.74
N PHE A 12 1.77 -0.42 -4.77
CA PHE A 12 2.36 -0.35 -6.12
C PHE A 12 2.36 1.08 -6.67
N LEU A 13 1.20 1.74 -6.67
CA LEU A 13 1.05 3.10 -7.17
C LEU A 13 1.89 4.09 -6.36
N MET A 14 2.03 3.89 -5.05
CA MET A 14 2.87 4.74 -4.21
C MET A 14 4.35 4.64 -4.60
N GLY A 15 4.88 3.44 -4.80
CA GLY A 15 6.24 3.26 -5.32
C GLY A 15 6.42 3.93 -6.68
N PHE A 16 5.52 3.64 -7.62
CA PHE A 16 5.57 4.16 -8.99
C PHE A 16 5.49 5.68 -9.08
N LEU A 17 4.49 6.28 -8.44
CA LEU A 17 4.31 7.73 -8.46
C LEU A 17 5.43 8.44 -7.73
N THR A 18 5.91 7.90 -6.60
CA THR A 18 7.03 8.52 -5.86
C THR A 18 8.27 8.60 -6.73
N SER A 19 8.65 7.49 -7.35
CA SER A 19 9.82 7.44 -8.25
C SER A 19 9.65 8.36 -9.47
N LYS A 20 8.53 8.24 -10.18
CA LYS A 20 8.26 9.04 -11.40
C LYS A 20 8.20 10.54 -11.11
N LEU A 21 7.59 10.93 -9.99
CA LEU A 21 7.52 12.34 -9.58
C LEU A 21 8.87 12.86 -9.11
N GLN A 22 9.77 12.01 -8.61
CA GLN A 22 11.11 12.42 -8.21
C GLN A 22 11.92 12.92 -9.41
N HIS A 23 11.77 12.29 -10.58
CA HIS A 23 12.41 12.71 -11.83
C HIS A 23 11.74 13.93 -12.51
N MET A 24 10.50 14.24 -12.16
CA MET A 24 9.77 15.37 -12.73
C MET A 24 10.04 16.66 -11.94
N LEU A 25 10.89 17.53 -12.49
CA LEU A 25 11.18 18.87 -11.95
C LEU A 25 9.96 19.83 -11.96
N LEU A 26 8.95 19.52 -12.77
CA LEU A 26 7.75 20.35 -12.94
C LEU A 26 6.81 20.35 -11.73
N PHE A 27 6.88 19.34 -10.85
CA PHE A 27 5.96 19.23 -9.71
C PHE A 27 6.54 19.83 -8.44
N ASN A 28 5.80 20.78 -7.86
CA ASN A 28 6.13 21.37 -6.56
C ASN A 28 5.89 20.35 -5.42
N ALA A 29 6.62 20.46 -4.31
CA ALA A 29 6.62 19.48 -3.22
C ALA A 29 5.22 19.20 -2.62
N HIS A 30 4.35 20.21 -2.61
CA HIS A 30 2.97 20.09 -2.14
C HIS A 30 2.13 19.15 -3.01
N VAL A 31 2.28 19.23 -4.34
CA VAL A 31 1.52 18.37 -5.27
C VAL A 31 2.00 16.93 -5.16
N LYS A 32 3.32 16.71 -4.99
CA LYS A 32 3.89 15.38 -4.75
C LYS A 32 3.30 14.75 -3.48
N LYS A 33 3.28 15.48 -2.36
CA LYS A 33 2.64 15.01 -1.10
C LYS A 33 1.14 14.81 -1.23
N GLY A 34 0.43 15.67 -1.96
CA GLY A 34 -1.01 15.54 -2.19
C GLY A 34 -1.37 14.26 -2.94
N LEU A 35 -0.59 13.91 -3.98
CA LEU A 35 -0.77 12.69 -4.75
C LEU A 35 -0.37 11.43 -3.98
N THR A 36 0.77 11.46 -3.27
CA THR A 36 1.23 10.29 -2.54
C THR A 36 0.53 10.16 -1.20
N THR A 37 0.86 10.99 -0.22
CA THR A 37 0.31 10.89 1.14
C THR A 37 -1.19 11.18 1.19
N GLY A 38 -1.70 12.09 0.36
CA GLY A 38 -3.13 12.42 0.32
C GLY A 38 -3.96 11.35 -0.40
N MET A 39 -3.86 11.31 -1.74
CA MET A 39 -4.73 10.47 -2.58
C MET A 39 -4.48 8.98 -2.36
N LEU A 40 -3.23 8.51 -2.39
CA LEU A 40 -2.94 7.09 -2.15
C LEU A 40 -3.17 6.72 -0.68
N GLY A 41 -2.91 7.65 0.25
CA GLY A 41 -3.28 7.48 1.66
C GLY A 41 -4.78 7.27 1.86
N ALA A 42 -5.63 7.97 1.11
CA ALA A 42 -7.09 7.77 1.14
C ALA A 42 -7.55 6.48 0.42
N PHE A 43 -6.76 5.98 -0.53
CA PHE A 43 -7.06 4.75 -1.28
C PHE A 43 -6.71 3.48 -0.48
N THR A 44 -5.64 3.52 0.31
CA THR A 44 -5.25 2.44 1.22
C THR A 44 -5.88 2.61 2.61
N THR A 45 -6.08 1.52 3.34
CA THR A 45 -6.61 1.60 4.72
C THR A 45 -5.87 0.62 5.64
N PHE A 46 -5.23 1.18 6.66
CA PHE A 46 -4.60 0.39 7.73
C PHE A 46 -5.60 0.03 8.84
N SER A 47 -6.54 0.92 9.15
CA SER A 47 -7.54 0.70 10.20
C SER A 47 -8.48 -0.45 9.86
N THR A 48 -8.97 -0.53 8.61
CA THR A 48 -9.81 -1.64 8.17
C THR A 48 -9.05 -2.97 8.17
N PHE A 49 -7.77 -2.95 7.78
CA PHE A 49 -6.91 -4.13 7.85
C PHE A 49 -6.71 -4.62 9.29
N GLN A 50 -6.51 -3.72 10.26
CA GLN A 50 -6.46 -4.10 11.67
C GLN A 50 -7.78 -4.70 12.17
N PHE A 51 -8.91 -4.15 11.76
CA PHE A 51 -10.22 -4.67 12.15
C PHE A 51 -10.47 -6.08 11.58
N GLU A 52 -10.03 -6.35 10.36
CA GLU A 52 -10.05 -7.71 9.78
C GLU A 52 -9.15 -8.68 10.57
N LEU A 53 -7.96 -8.24 10.99
CA LEU A 53 -7.08 -9.07 11.84
C LEU A 53 -7.72 -9.35 13.20
N LEU A 54 -8.31 -8.35 13.84
CA LEU A 54 -9.05 -8.54 15.11
C LEU A 54 -10.19 -9.55 14.94
N GLY A 55 -10.97 -9.46 13.87
CA GLY A 55 -12.00 -10.45 13.57
C GLY A 55 -11.45 -11.88 13.46
N LEU A 56 -10.25 -12.04 12.87
CA LEU A 56 -9.57 -13.34 12.78
C LEU A 56 -8.95 -13.81 14.12
N MET A 57 -8.62 -12.88 15.02
CA MET A 57 -8.21 -13.20 16.40
C MET A 57 -9.38 -13.76 17.19
N GLU A 58 -10.53 -13.09 17.14
CA GLU A 58 -11.76 -13.48 17.84
C GLU A 58 -12.31 -14.82 17.34
N SER A 59 -12.13 -15.14 16.05
CA SER A 59 -12.50 -16.45 15.50
C SER A 59 -11.54 -17.58 15.89
N HIS A 60 -10.51 -17.32 16.71
CA HIS A 60 -9.46 -18.26 17.12
C HIS A 60 -8.69 -18.92 15.96
N THR A 61 -8.79 -18.36 14.75
CA THR A 61 -8.13 -18.87 13.53
C THR A 61 -6.76 -18.24 13.35
N PHE A 62 -5.83 -18.51 14.27
CA PHE A 62 -4.49 -17.90 14.28
C PHE A 62 -3.66 -18.18 13.03
N ASN A 63 -3.83 -19.37 12.41
CA ASN A 63 -3.15 -19.70 11.16
C ASN A 63 -3.53 -18.76 10.01
N VAL A 64 -4.83 -18.48 9.86
CA VAL A 64 -5.35 -17.59 8.80
C VAL A 64 -4.93 -16.15 9.08
N LEU A 65 -4.98 -15.73 10.34
CA LEU A 65 -4.50 -14.42 10.76
C LEU A 65 -3.05 -14.18 10.36
N PHE A 66 -2.16 -15.09 10.75
CA PHE A 66 -0.73 -14.94 10.51
C PHE A 66 -0.42 -14.97 9.02
N PHE A 67 -1.07 -15.86 8.28
CA PHE A 67 -0.97 -15.91 6.83
C PHE A 67 -1.44 -14.61 6.18
N TYR A 68 -2.61 -14.09 6.57
CA TYR A 68 -3.13 -12.84 6.02
C TYR A 68 -2.22 -11.64 6.32
N PHE A 69 -1.73 -11.55 7.56
CA PHE A 69 -0.80 -10.49 7.99
C PHE A 69 0.50 -10.52 7.19
N LEU A 70 1.13 -11.69 7.08
CA LEU A 70 2.38 -11.86 6.34
C LEU A 70 2.19 -11.62 4.85
N CYS A 71 1.17 -12.22 4.24
CA CYS A 71 0.89 -12.02 2.82
C CYS A 71 0.64 -10.54 2.52
N SER A 72 -0.20 -9.86 3.27
CA SER A 72 -0.48 -8.43 3.09
C SER A 72 0.80 -7.58 3.18
N SER A 73 1.64 -7.84 4.18
CA SER A 73 2.89 -7.10 4.41
C SER A 73 3.93 -7.37 3.33
N ILE A 74 4.18 -8.64 3.00
CA ILE A 74 5.19 -9.06 2.02
C ILE A 74 4.79 -8.65 0.62
N PHE A 75 3.55 -8.96 0.19
CA PHE A 75 3.09 -8.59 -1.15
C PHE A 75 2.95 -7.07 -1.31
N GLY A 76 2.53 -6.35 -0.26
CA GLY A 76 2.52 -4.89 -0.26
C GLY A 76 3.91 -4.30 -0.50
N LEU A 77 4.92 -4.79 0.24
CA LEU A 77 6.30 -4.33 0.09
C LEU A 77 6.90 -4.67 -1.29
N LEU A 78 6.68 -5.91 -1.76
CA LEU A 78 7.09 -6.32 -3.11
C LEU A 78 6.44 -5.45 -4.19
N SER A 79 5.14 -5.18 -4.07
CA SER A 79 4.41 -4.33 -5.02
C SER A 79 4.93 -2.90 -5.04
N CYS A 80 5.23 -2.34 -3.87
CA CYS A 80 5.87 -1.02 -3.76
C CYS A 80 7.25 -1.00 -4.44
N CYS A 81 8.08 -2.03 -4.20
CA CYS A 81 9.40 -2.15 -4.82
C CYS A 81 9.31 -2.25 -6.36
N ILE A 82 8.38 -3.07 -6.87
CA ILE A 82 8.14 -3.20 -8.31
C ILE A 82 7.68 -1.87 -8.90
N GLY A 83 6.71 -1.21 -8.25
CA GLY A 83 6.24 0.10 -8.67
C GLY A 83 7.36 1.13 -8.72
N PHE A 84 8.19 1.19 -7.68
CA PHE A 84 9.32 2.11 -7.59
C PHE A 84 10.31 1.92 -8.75
N ARG A 85 10.77 0.69 -8.98
CA ARG A 85 11.70 0.37 -10.09
C ARG A 85 11.10 0.70 -11.46
N LEU A 86 9.80 0.45 -11.64
CA LEU A 86 9.11 0.74 -12.89
C LEU A 86 8.92 2.25 -13.11
N GLY A 87 8.90 3.04 -12.05
CA GLY A 87 8.85 4.50 -12.14
C GLY A 87 10.20 5.16 -12.38
N GLU A 88 11.31 4.47 -12.12
CA GLU A 88 12.68 4.94 -12.39
C GLU A 88 13.07 4.80 -13.87
N ASN A 89 12.46 3.84 -14.57
CA ASN A 89 12.63 3.63 -16.01
C ASN A 89 11.76 4.59 -16.84
#